data_AF-A0A851THX0-F1
#
_entry.id   AF-A0A851THX0-F1
#
_cell.length_a   1.000
_cell.length_b   1.000
_cell.length_c   1.000
_cell.angle_alpha   90.00
_cell.angle_beta   90.00
_cell.angle_gamma   90.00
#
_symmetry.space_group_name_H-M   'P 1'
#
loop_
_entity.id
_entity.type
_entity.pdbx_description
1 polymer ?
#
loop_
_entity_poly.entity_id
_entity_poly.type
_entity_poly.pdbx_seq_one_letter_code
_entity_poly.pdbx_strand_id
1 'polypeptide(L)'
;SARCILLLGEGNFSFAAALCEAAAAARFVATCYEGEEEVSGRALAARNIRRLRERGAEVLFSVDCTKLKDYFLPSDRVFSRVYFNFPHCGRKAGVVKNRELLAQFFSSCAEVLAENGEVHVALCSGQGGTPADRPRREWHNSWQIVAVAAGARFILSDVHPFNAESIHGYKCTGYRSQDKSFSVEGALNHVFTRSTPLLHLKPMVCQMELGSRRVSFQVPQMFVDKINRGFLDLNSEHPVRTVKKKLTAVLSQTFPIQSIDCSLSLLHQGPISGVCHSNVFWIIPKPEQNASTEQMANGLANAVLFSHIDFCKDADENGCMKVQEGNLISEQYFLRPSLLLYVQTLTERATFLPGTLYVLSGPVFRKCPVSPHSLPVFHEVVFVGAIDKAMESSFIQVLVDTIRSGIHLLHQTGCKLNVTLQEATSFERTELNNFAASESQITKIQHSICMETDALGSFEKGCCVGTVGTACGGAKTSGLVVVFASLNLDLLAMLVCGIADWRMLWTSDERFLSQFLGEELRLFKSFSLYPPSYVHDVSFWVPEREQFDEVAFHTIARQVSRETVISIQLIDSFQHSETARKSLCYRLTYQSCDKALSCQEAAEMQLLFRKEVQRCLHVTLR
;
A
#
# COMPACT_ATOMS: atom_id res chain seq x y z
N SER A 1 5.41 -4.01 -31.39
CA SER A 1 4.35 -3.20 -32.01
C SER A 1 4.86 -1.81 -32.28
N ALA A 2 4.54 -1.19 -33.42
CA ALA A 2 4.95 0.18 -33.70
C ALA A 2 4.26 1.14 -32.71
N ARG A 3 5.00 2.11 -32.16
CA ARG A 3 4.43 3.12 -31.25
C ARG A 3 3.47 4.02 -32.02
N CYS A 4 2.21 4.07 -31.62
CA CYS A 4 1.24 5.03 -32.16
C CYS A 4 1.12 6.23 -31.22
N ILE A 5 1.23 7.43 -31.77
CA ILE A 5 1.26 8.70 -31.05
C ILE A 5 0.11 9.59 -31.56
N LEU A 6 -0.73 10.05 -30.64
CA LEU A 6 -1.81 11.00 -30.90
C LEU A 6 -1.41 12.37 -30.36
N LEU A 7 -1.54 13.42 -31.17
CA LEU A 7 -1.33 14.80 -30.75
C LEU A 7 -2.64 15.56 -30.93
N LEU A 8 -3.10 16.22 -29.87
CA LEU A 8 -4.41 16.86 -29.81
C LEU A 8 -4.27 18.36 -29.63
N GLY A 9 -5.12 19.13 -30.31
CA GLY A 9 -5.18 20.58 -30.18
C GLY A 9 -4.00 21.32 -30.80
N GLU A 10 -3.42 20.78 -31.88
CA GLU A 10 -2.31 21.42 -32.59
C GLU A 10 -2.76 22.73 -33.26
N GLY A 11 -2.32 23.90 -32.75
CA GLY A 11 -2.71 25.19 -33.33
C GLY A 11 -2.03 25.53 -34.67
N ASN A 12 -0.78 25.09 -34.86
CA ASN A 12 -0.01 25.26 -36.11
C ASN A 12 0.79 24.02 -36.53
N PHE A 13 0.54 22.87 -35.90
CA PHE A 13 1.18 21.58 -36.19
C PHE A 13 2.71 21.55 -36.05
N SER A 14 3.33 22.58 -35.48
CA SER A 14 4.80 22.67 -35.37
C SER A 14 5.38 21.68 -34.37
N PHE A 15 4.67 21.37 -33.28
CA PHE A 15 5.11 20.39 -32.29
C PHE A 15 5.02 18.98 -32.88
N ALA A 16 3.88 18.63 -33.48
CA ALA A 16 3.71 17.35 -34.18
C ALA A 16 4.77 17.16 -35.27
N ALA A 17 5.02 18.18 -36.10
CA ALA A 17 6.01 18.11 -37.17
C ALA A 17 7.43 17.91 -36.62
N ALA A 18 7.81 18.57 -35.52
CA ALA A 18 9.12 18.40 -34.90
C ALA A 18 9.28 17.00 -34.28
N LEU A 19 8.26 16.50 -33.59
CA LEU A 19 8.29 15.17 -32.97
C LEU A 19 8.35 14.05 -34.03
N CYS A 20 7.61 14.20 -35.13
CA CYS A 20 7.63 13.26 -36.25
C CYS A 20 9.02 13.19 -36.92
N GLU A 21 9.80 14.27 -36.91
CA GLU A 21 11.18 14.24 -37.40
C GLU A 21 12.12 13.44 -36.52
N ALA A 22 11.95 13.52 -35.21
CA ALA A 22 12.81 12.86 -34.24
C ALA A 22 12.55 11.35 -34.11
N ALA A 23 11.37 10.86 -34.51
CA ALA A 23 10.93 9.48 -34.26
C ALA A 23 10.42 8.77 -35.51
N ALA A 24 11.34 8.39 -36.41
CA ALA A 24 11.03 7.84 -37.74
C ALA A 24 10.23 6.51 -37.77
N ALA A 25 10.17 5.75 -36.66
CA ALA A 25 9.52 4.44 -36.59
C ALA A 25 8.12 4.44 -35.93
N ALA A 26 7.58 5.60 -35.57
CA ALA A 26 6.28 5.74 -34.91
C ALA A 26 5.17 6.16 -35.89
N ARG A 27 3.94 5.67 -35.66
CA ARG A 27 2.75 6.15 -36.39
C ARG A 27 2.24 7.41 -35.70
N PHE A 28 2.09 8.50 -36.45
CA PHE A 28 1.63 9.79 -35.94
C PHE A 28 0.23 10.11 -36.41
N VAL A 29 -0.61 10.56 -35.49
CA VAL A 29 -1.92 11.16 -35.76
C VAL A 29 -1.93 12.53 -35.09
N ALA A 30 -1.95 13.61 -35.86
CA ALA A 30 -1.99 14.97 -35.37
C ALA A 30 -3.37 15.59 -35.63
N THR A 31 -3.97 16.21 -34.62
CA THR A 31 -5.33 16.74 -34.71
C THR A 31 -5.45 18.15 -34.18
N CYS A 32 -6.44 18.89 -34.69
CA CYS A 32 -6.89 20.17 -34.17
C CYS A 32 -8.41 20.22 -34.07
N TYR A 33 -8.92 21.18 -33.28
CA TYR A 33 -10.35 21.41 -33.14
C TYR A 33 -10.93 22.25 -34.28
N GLU A 34 -10.12 23.15 -34.85
CA GLU A 34 -10.49 23.97 -36.00
C GLU A 34 -10.67 23.14 -37.28
N GLY A 35 -11.44 23.68 -38.23
CA GLY A 35 -11.64 23.08 -39.55
C GLY A 35 -10.46 23.28 -40.51
N GLU A 36 -10.37 22.42 -41.54
CA GLU A 36 -9.22 22.41 -42.46
C GLU A 36 -9.02 23.74 -43.21
N GLU A 37 -10.10 24.40 -43.64
CA GLU A 37 -10.01 25.68 -44.36
C GLU A 37 -9.41 26.79 -43.49
N GLU A 38 -9.80 26.86 -42.21
CA GLU A 38 -9.31 27.88 -41.27
C GLU A 38 -7.82 27.72 -40.98
N VAL A 39 -7.39 26.48 -40.73
CA VAL A 39 -6.00 26.17 -40.39
C VAL A 39 -5.10 26.31 -41.61
N SER A 40 -5.55 25.85 -42.78
CA SER A 40 -4.79 25.92 -44.04
C SER A 40 -4.58 27.36 -44.52
N GLY A 41 -5.44 28.29 -44.11
CA GLY A 41 -5.23 29.73 -44.34
C GLY A 41 -4.00 30.30 -43.64
N ARG A 42 -3.46 29.62 -42.62
CA ARG A 42 -2.27 30.04 -41.87
C ARG A 42 -1.02 29.43 -42.51
N ALA A 43 -0.16 30.26 -43.10
CA ALA A 43 1.01 29.81 -43.88
C ALA A 43 1.93 28.84 -43.13
N LEU A 44 2.18 29.07 -41.84
CA LEU A 44 3.00 28.20 -41.01
C LEU A 44 2.35 26.82 -40.79
N ALA A 45 1.05 26.80 -40.50
CA ALA A 45 0.31 25.56 -40.26
C ALA A 45 0.24 24.72 -41.54
N ALA A 46 -0.11 25.34 -42.68
CA ALA A 46 -0.14 24.66 -43.98
C ALA A 46 1.20 23.98 -44.34
N ARG A 47 2.32 24.66 -44.05
CA ARG A 47 3.66 24.10 -44.26
C ARG A 47 3.93 22.87 -43.38
N ASN A 48 3.57 22.95 -42.09
CA ASN A 48 3.81 21.85 -41.15
C ASN A 48 2.89 20.65 -41.43
N ILE A 49 1.64 20.90 -41.82
CA ILE A 49 0.68 19.86 -42.25
C ILE A 49 1.22 19.11 -43.46
N ARG A 50 1.76 19.83 -44.47
CA ARG A 50 2.39 19.20 -45.63
C ARG A 50 3.55 18.29 -45.22
N ARG A 51 4.45 18.79 -44.36
CA ARG A 51 5.60 18.02 -43.86
C ARG A 51 5.19 16.75 -43.10
N LEU A 52 4.11 16.83 -42.32
CA LEU A 52 3.55 15.67 -41.61
C LEU A 52 3.02 14.61 -42.61
N ARG A 53 2.19 15.04 -43.57
CA ARG A 53 1.60 14.15 -44.58
C ARG A 53 2.68 13.48 -45.46
N GLU A 54 3.70 14.23 -45.87
CA GLU A 54 4.85 13.70 -46.64
C GLU A 54 5.62 12.59 -45.90
N ARG A 55 5.58 12.59 -44.56
CA ARG A 55 6.19 11.56 -43.70
C ARG A 55 5.22 10.44 -43.31
N GLY A 56 4.02 10.41 -43.88
CA GLY A 56 3.01 9.40 -43.62
C GLY A 56 2.26 9.58 -42.30
N ALA A 57 2.33 10.77 -41.68
CA ALA A 57 1.49 11.09 -40.53
C ALA A 57 0.06 11.42 -40.97
N GLU A 58 -0.91 10.99 -40.18
CA GLU A 58 -2.32 11.30 -40.35
C GLU A 58 -2.61 12.67 -39.74
N VAL A 59 -3.32 13.53 -40.48
CA VAL A 59 -3.72 14.87 -40.01
C VAL A 59 -5.23 14.97 -40.08
N LEU A 60 -5.88 15.15 -38.92
CA LEU A 60 -7.34 15.22 -38.78
C LEU A 60 -7.77 16.59 -38.24
N PHE A 61 -8.88 17.10 -38.76
CA PHE A 61 -9.45 18.39 -38.38
C PHE A 61 -10.79 18.20 -37.68
N SER A 62 -11.27 19.24 -37.00
CA SER A 62 -12.55 19.19 -36.29
C SER A 62 -12.65 18.05 -35.28
N VAL A 63 -11.54 17.69 -34.64
CA VAL A 63 -11.48 16.63 -33.63
C VAL A 63 -11.72 17.21 -32.25
N ASP A 64 -12.82 16.80 -31.62
CA ASP A 64 -13.13 17.12 -30.22
C ASP A 64 -12.41 16.14 -29.28
N CYS A 65 -11.41 16.62 -28.53
CA CYS A 65 -10.63 15.78 -27.61
C CYS A 65 -11.45 15.23 -26.44
N THR A 66 -12.66 15.75 -26.20
CA THR A 66 -13.60 15.24 -25.19
C THR A 66 -14.41 14.03 -25.68
N LYS A 67 -14.26 13.65 -26.96
CA LYS A 67 -15.03 12.58 -27.62
C LYS A 67 -14.18 11.73 -28.57
N LEU A 68 -13.00 11.29 -28.13
CA LEU A 68 -12.02 10.62 -28.98
C LEU A 68 -12.54 9.30 -29.57
N LYS A 69 -13.44 8.58 -28.88
CA LYS A 69 -14.06 7.37 -29.40
C LYS A 69 -14.90 7.56 -30.67
N ASP A 70 -15.38 8.79 -30.93
CA ASP A 70 -16.17 9.10 -32.11
C ASP A 70 -15.27 9.11 -33.37
N TYR A 71 -13.96 9.29 -33.19
CA TYR A 71 -12.95 9.37 -34.25
C TYR A 71 -12.03 8.15 -34.30
N PHE A 72 -11.82 7.48 -33.17
CA PHE A 72 -10.91 6.34 -33.03
C PHE A 72 -11.63 5.15 -32.39
N LEU A 73 -11.72 4.04 -33.12
CA LEU A 73 -12.44 2.86 -32.65
C LEU A 73 -11.76 2.22 -31.41
N PRO A 74 -12.52 1.84 -30.37
CA PRO A 74 -11.98 1.25 -29.14
C PRO A 74 -11.32 -0.13 -29.33
N SER A 75 -11.72 -0.87 -30.37
CA SER A 75 -11.30 -2.26 -30.63
C SER A 75 -9.79 -2.44 -30.80
N ASP A 76 -9.05 -1.36 -31.05
CA ASP A 76 -7.63 -1.43 -31.36
C ASP A 76 -6.70 -0.80 -30.30
N ARG A 77 -7.21 -0.24 -29.18
CA ARG A 77 -6.45 0.45 -28.09
C ARG A 77 -5.04 0.90 -28.52
N VAL A 78 -4.99 1.80 -29.50
CA VAL A 78 -3.81 1.94 -30.36
C VAL A 78 -2.73 2.83 -29.77
N PHE A 79 -3.11 3.84 -28.98
CA PHE A 79 -2.19 4.94 -28.68
C PHE A 79 -1.30 4.62 -27.48
N SER A 80 -0.02 4.42 -27.77
CA SER A 80 1.02 4.34 -26.75
C SER A 80 1.28 5.69 -26.07
N ARG A 81 1.02 6.80 -26.76
CA ARG A 81 1.12 8.16 -26.22
C ARG A 81 0.04 9.08 -26.75
N VAL A 82 -0.50 9.91 -25.88
CA VAL A 82 -1.41 11.02 -26.22
C VAL A 82 -0.82 12.31 -25.69
N TYR A 83 -0.67 13.34 -26.53
CA TYR A 83 -0.18 14.66 -26.16
C TYR A 83 -1.32 15.69 -26.23
N PHE A 84 -1.48 16.50 -25.19
CA PHE A 84 -2.36 17.66 -25.18
C PHE A 84 -1.65 18.86 -24.56
N ASN A 85 -0.93 19.61 -25.38
CA ASN A 85 -0.08 20.70 -24.92
C ASN A 85 -0.87 22.01 -24.79
N PHE A 86 -0.74 22.67 -23.63
CA PHE A 86 -1.35 23.97 -23.32
C PHE A 86 -2.86 24.05 -23.64
N PRO A 87 -3.67 23.11 -23.12
CA PRO A 87 -5.08 23.01 -23.48
C PRO A 87 -5.87 24.25 -23.05
N HIS A 88 -6.87 24.64 -23.84
CA HIS A 88 -7.73 25.78 -23.54
C HIS A 88 -9.17 25.58 -24.02
N CYS A 89 -10.15 26.18 -23.32
CA CYS A 89 -11.57 26.17 -23.74
C CYS A 89 -11.93 27.30 -24.73
N GLY A 90 -10.93 27.99 -25.27
CA GLY A 90 -11.09 29.16 -26.11
C GLY A 90 -11.35 30.47 -25.34
N ARG A 91 -10.81 31.58 -25.86
CA ARG A 91 -10.81 32.92 -25.21
C ARG A 91 -10.27 32.86 -23.76
N LYS A 92 -10.68 33.81 -22.89
CA LYS A 92 -10.36 33.81 -21.47
C LYS A 92 -11.34 32.91 -20.72
N ALA A 93 -10.96 31.66 -20.49
CA ALA A 93 -11.75 30.70 -19.72
C ALA A 93 -11.37 30.72 -18.22
N GLY A 94 -12.38 30.61 -17.36
CA GLY A 94 -12.18 30.47 -15.92
C GLY A 94 -11.65 29.09 -15.54
N VAL A 95 -11.03 28.98 -14.36
CA VAL A 95 -10.41 27.74 -13.86
C VAL A 95 -11.39 26.55 -13.87
N VAL A 96 -12.66 26.77 -13.54
CA VAL A 96 -13.70 25.73 -13.56
C VAL A 96 -13.85 25.08 -14.94
N LYS A 97 -13.91 25.90 -16.01
CA LYS A 97 -14.03 25.38 -17.39
C LYS A 97 -12.79 24.60 -17.83
N ASN A 98 -11.60 25.05 -17.44
CA ASN A 98 -10.37 24.34 -17.77
C ASN A 98 -10.29 22.98 -17.06
N ARG A 99 -10.77 22.90 -15.80
CA ARG A 99 -10.90 21.63 -15.08
C ARG A 99 -11.90 20.69 -15.75
N GLU A 100 -13.04 21.21 -16.20
CA GLU A 100 -14.06 20.44 -16.92
C GLU A 100 -13.52 19.89 -18.25
N LEU A 101 -12.83 20.71 -19.04
CA LEU A 101 -12.16 20.28 -20.27
C LEU A 101 -11.17 19.14 -19.99
N LEU A 102 -10.31 19.29 -18.98
CA LEU A 102 -9.36 18.24 -18.61
C LEU A 102 -10.07 16.96 -18.12
N ALA A 103 -11.14 17.08 -17.34
CA ALA A 103 -11.89 15.93 -16.84
C ALA A 103 -12.49 15.11 -17.99
N GLN A 104 -13.11 15.80 -18.96
CA GLN A 104 -13.69 15.16 -20.14
C GLN A 104 -12.59 14.61 -21.06
N PHE A 105 -11.48 15.33 -21.23
CA PHE A 105 -10.31 14.88 -21.98
C PHE A 105 -9.71 13.59 -21.42
N PHE A 106 -9.45 13.50 -20.10
CA PHE A 106 -8.88 12.29 -19.51
C PHE A 106 -9.86 11.11 -19.62
N SER A 107 -11.16 11.35 -19.42
CA SER A 107 -12.20 10.32 -19.59
C SER A 107 -12.21 9.77 -21.02
N SER A 108 -12.12 10.66 -22.00
CA SER A 108 -12.03 10.35 -23.43
C SER A 108 -10.73 9.61 -23.79
N CYS A 109 -9.60 10.01 -23.22
CA CYS A 109 -8.32 9.29 -23.38
C CYS A 109 -8.37 7.86 -22.84
N ALA A 110 -9.11 7.63 -21.75
CA ALA A 110 -9.26 6.31 -21.17
C ALA A 110 -9.92 5.29 -22.13
N GLU A 111 -10.60 5.74 -23.18
CA GLU A 111 -11.26 4.87 -24.17
C GLU A 111 -10.30 4.45 -25.31
N VAL A 112 -9.30 5.27 -25.64
CA VAL A 112 -8.43 5.08 -26.83
C VAL A 112 -6.97 4.77 -26.52
N LEU A 113 -6.52 5.02 -25.29
CA LEU A 113 -5.14 4.80 -24.86
C LEU A 113 -4.85 3.30 -24.70
N ALA A 114 -3.66 2.87 -25.11
CA ALA A 114 -3.13 1.53 -24.84
C ALA A 114 -3.08 1.23 -23.33
N GLU A 115 -2.98 -0.04 -22.96
CA GLU A 115 -2.94 -0.47 -21.56
C GLU A 115 -1.75 0.14 -20.79
N ASN A 116 -0.56 0.10 -21.39
CA ASN A 116 0.66 0.73 -20.86
C ASN A 116 0.96 2.10 -21.50
N GLY A 117 -0.08 2.78 -22.00
CA GLY A 117 0.07 4.06 -22.68
C GLY A 117 0.24 5.23 -21.70
N GLU A 118 0.79 6.33 -22.22
CA GLU A 118 1.06 7.56 -21.47
C GLU A 118 0.20 8.72 -22.01
N VAL A 119 -0.34 9.56 -21.12
CA VAL A 119 -0.97 10.83 -21.48
C VAL A 119 -0.06 11.96 -21.01
N HIS A 120 0.41 12.78 -21.93
CA HIS A 120 1.27 13.92 -21.67
C HIS A 120 0.46 15.22 -21.78
N VAL A 121 0.52 16.03 -20.73
CA VAL A 121 -0.16 17.34 -20.68
C VAL A 121 0.84 18.41 -20.26
N ALA A 122 1.17 19.31 -21.18
CA ALA A 122 1.98 20.49 -20.88
C ALA A 122 1.10 21.63 -20.37
N LEU A 123 1.47 22.22 -19.23
CA LEU A 123 0.78 23.36 -18.63
C LEU A 123 1.75 24.51 -18.36
N CYS A 124 1.28 25.75 -18.46
CA CYS A 124 2.07 26.93 -18.09
C CYS A 124 2.34 26.93 -16.57
N SER A 125 3.38 27.67 -16.16
CA SER A 125 3.79 27.78 -14.76
C SER A 125 2.62 28.04 -13.78
N GLY A 126 2.52 27.15 -12.79
CA GLY A 126 1.55 27.24 -11.70
C GLY A 126 0.15 26.72 -12.05
N GLN A 127 -0.15 26.43 -13.31
CA GLN A 127 -1.48 25.97 -13.71
C GLN A 127 -1.78 24.57 -13.17
N GLY A 128 -0.79 23.66 -13.10
CA GLY A 128 -0.98 22.29 -12.64
C GLY A 128 -1.46 22.21 -11.18
N GLY A 129 -0.91 23.07 -10.32
CA GLY A 129 -1.18 23.09 -8.88
C GLY A 129 -0.40 22.03 -8.10
N THR A 130 0.60 21.42 -8.73
CA THR A 130 1.45 20.38 -8.16
C THR A 130 2.57 21.00 -7.31
N PRO A 131 3.17 20.24 -6.37
CA PRO A 131 4.39 20.66 -5.70
C PRO A 131 5.59 20.94 -6.64
N ALA A 132 5.57 20.45 -7.88
CA ALA A 132 6.60 20.75 -8.88
C ALA A 132 6.47 22.16 -9.48
N ASP A 133 5.29 22.77 -9.42
CA ASP A 133 5.05 24.11 -9.95
C ASP A 133 5.81 25.20 -9.19
N ARG A 134 6.39 26.15 -9.93
CA ARG A 134 7.06 27.33 -9.39
C ARG A 134 6.60 28.61 -10.11
N PRO A 135 5.78 29.47 -9.49
CA PRO A 135 5.21 29.34 -8.14
C PRO A 135 4.08 28.31 -8.06
N ARG A 136 3.94 27.66 -6.91
CA ARG A 136 2.80 26.80 -6.61
C ARG A 136 1.58 27.67 -6.31
N ARG A 137 0.53 27.56 -7.12
CA ARG A 137 -0.74 28.26 -6.88
C ARG A 137 -1.56 27.56 -5.79
N GLU A 138 -2.40 28.35 -5.10
CA GLU A 138 -3.41 27.81 -4.19
C GLU A 138 -4.29 26.76 -4.87
N TRP A 139 -4.63 25.71 -4.13
CA TRP A 139 -5.35 24.55 -4.66
C TRP A 139 -6.62 24.95 -5.43
N HIS A 140 -7.45 25.81 -4.84
CA HIS A 140 -8.71 26.26 -5.43
C HIS A 140 -8.53 27.18 -6.65
N ASN A 141 -7.33 27.75 -6.87
CA ASN A 141 -7.00 28.63 -8.01
C ASN A 141 -6.11 27.96 -9.06
N SER A 142 -5.80 26.67 -8.90
CA SER A 142 -5.05 25.85 -9.86
C SER A 142 -5.98 24.97 -10.71
N TRP A 143 -5.46 24.28 -11.72
CA TRP A 143 -6.24 23.35 -12.54
C TRP A 143 -6.35 21.96 -11.89
N GLN A 144 -5.70 21.74 -10.75
CA GLN A 144 -5.82 20.51 -9.96
C GLN A 144 -5.61 19.24 -10.81
N ILE A 145 -4.62 19.29 -11.72
CA ILE A 145 -4.52 18.33 -12.83
C ILE A 145 -4.49 16.87 -12.34
N VAL A 146 -3.82 16.60 -11.22
CA VAL A 146 -3.73 15.25 -10.65
C VAL A 146 -5.08 14.76 -10.11
N ALA A 147 -5.86 15.61 -9.42
CA ALA A 147 -7.19 15.23 -8.94
C ALA A 147 -8.20 15.07 -10.09
N VAL A 148 -8.09 15.90 -11.13
CA VAL A 148 -8.91 15.79 -12.33
C VAL A 148 -8.62 14.49 -13.09
N ALA A 149 -7.33 14.17 -13.29
CA ALA A 149 -6.89 12.93 -13.92
C ALA A 149 -7.30 11.68 -13.11
N ALA A 150 -7.26 11.76 -11.78
CA ALA A 150 -7.68 10.66 -10.91
C ALA A 150 -9.16 10.28 -11.11
N GLY A 151 -10.02 11.25 -11.42
CA GLY A 151 -11.43 11.01 -11.80
C GLY A 151 -11.61 10.06 -13.00
N ALA A 152 -10.62 10.01 -13.89
CA ALA A 152 -10.57 9.13 -15.05
C ALA A 152 -9.58 7.96 -14.89
N ARG A 153 -9.21 7.62 -13.65
CA ARG A 153 -8.30 6.51 -13.29
C ARG A 153 -6.88 6.66 -13.81
N PHE A 154 -6.37 7.90 -13.83
CA PHE A 154 -4.96 8.17 -14.11
C PHE A 154 -4.22 8.62 -12.85
N ILE A 155 -2.95 8.21 -12.74
CA ILE A 155 -2.01 8.75 -11.75
C ILE A 155 -0.91 9.53 -12.49
N LEU A 156 -0.38 10.56 -11.84
CA LEU A 156 0.79 11.27 -12.34
C LEU A 156 2.03 10.39 -12.09
N SER A 157 2.67 9.90 -13.14
CA SER A 157 3.85 9.04 -13.03
C SER A 157 5.16 9.77 -13.20
N ASP A 158 5.14 10.89 -13.91
CA ASP A 158 6.32 11.74 -14.07
C ASP A 158 5.92 13.21 -14.25
N VAL A 159 6.81 14.11 -13.86
CA VAL A 159 6.68 15.54 -14.13
C VAL A 159 8.06 16.12 -14.38
N HIS A 160 8.19 16.86 -15.48
CA HIS A 160 9.46 17.45 -15.86
C HIS A 160 9.26 18.78 -16.59
N PRO A 161 10.27 19.67 -16.64
CA PRO A 161 10.20 20.90 -17.41
C PRO A 161 9.80 20.66 -18.87
N PHE A 162 8.95 21.53 -19.41
CA PHE A 162 8.64 21.57 -20.83
C PHE A 162 9.67 22.43 -21.55
N ASN A 163 10.68 21.78 -22.14
CA ASN A 163 11.81 22.45 -22.77
C ASN A 163 11.53 22.77 -24.25
N ALA A 164 10.78 23.84 -24.51
CA ALA A 164 10.43 24.29 -25.86
C ALA A 164 11.65 24.48 -26.77
N GLU A 165 12.78 24.96 -26.21
CA GLU A 165 14.03 25.22 -26.93
C GLU A 165 14.70 23.94 -27.47
N SER A 166 14.49 22.81 -26.80
CA SER A 166 15.02 21.51 -27.24
C SER A 166 14.26 20.91 -28.43
N ILE A 167 13.08 21.46 -28.75
CA ILE A 167 12.21 20.95 -29.81
C ILE A 167 12.42 21.83 -31.06
N HIS A 168 13.43 21.47 -31.86
CA HIS A 168 13.77 22.22 -33.07
C HIS A 168 12.57 22.35 -34.02
N GLY A 169 12.19 23.59 -34.33
CA GLY A 169 11.08 23.90 -35.23
C GLY A 169 9.73 24.13 -34.54
N TYR A 170 9.60 23.85 -33.23
CA TYR A 170 8.39 24.15 -32.47
C TYR A 170 8.17 25.67 -32.33
N LYS A 171 6.93 26.12 -32.58
CA LYS A 171 6.50 27.52 -32.40
C LYS A 171 5.18 27.56 -31.65
N CYS A 172 5.23 28.01 -30.40
CA CYS A 172 4.05 28.19 -29.55
C CYS A 172 3.06 29.20 -30.17
N THR A 173 1.78 28.81 -30.27
CA THR A 173 0.67 29.67 -30.74
C THR A 173 -0.63 29.28 -30.03
N GLY A 174 -1.69 30.09 -30.18
CA GLY A 174 -3.01 29.82 -29.61
C GLY A 174 -3.42 30.75 -28.46
N TYR A 175 -2.68 31.85 -28.20
CA TYR A 175 -3.02 32.78 -27.12
C TYR A 175 -4.43 33.36 -27.33
N ARG A 176 -5.37 32.95 -26.46
CA ARG A 176 -6.80 33.31 -26.53
C ARG A 176 -7.43 32.96 -27.89
N SER A 177 -7.08 31.81 -28.46
CA SER A 177 -7.59 31.35 -29.77
C SER A 177 -7.19 32.26 -30.93
N GLN A 178 -6.01 32.87 -30.85
CA GLN A 178 -5.42 33.66 -31.92
C GLN A 178 -4.12 33.02 -32.37
N ASP A 179 -3.69 33.31 -33.60
CA ASP A 179 -2.35 32.96 -34.09
C ASP A 179 -1.29 33.89 -33.47
N LYS A 180 -1.14 33.78 -32.14
CA LYS A 180 -0.26 34.56 -31.28
C LYS A 180 0.40 33.64 -30.27
N SER A 181 1.68 33.85 -30.05
CA SER A 181 2.46 33.16 -29.03
C SER A 181 2.10 33.60 -27.61
N PHE A 182 2.39 32.75 -26.64
CA PHE A 182 2.35 33.05 -25.21
C PHE A 182 3.60 32.49 -24.52
N SER A 183 3.88 32.93 -23.30
CA SER A 183 5.04 32.46 -22.55
C SER A 183 4.86 31.00 -22.11
N VAL A 184 5.87 30.19 -22.44
CA VAL A 184 6.02 28.79 -22.00
C VAL A 184 7.14 28.64 -20.96
N GLU A 185 7.69 29.76 -20.49
CA GLU A 185 8.73 29.77 -19.46
C GLU A 185 8.19 29.15 -18.16
N GLY A 186 8.97 28.25 -17.57
CA GLY A 186 8.57 27.52 -16.37
C GLY A 186 7.38 26.57 -16.56
N ALA A 187 7.00 26.26 -17.80
CA ALA A 187 5.98 25.25 -18.09
C ALA A 187 6.46 23.85 -17.70
N LEU A 188 5.51 23.00 -17.31
CA LEU A 188 5.76 21.61 -16.91
C LEU A 188 4.99 20.66 -17.80
N ASN A 189 5.63 19.56 -18.19
CA ASN A 189 5.00 18.41 -18.80
C ASN A 189 4.63 17.40 -17.72
N HIS A 190 3.36 17.03 -17.68
CA HIS A 190 2.81 16.06 -16.72
C HIS A 190 2.53 14.76 -17.48
N VAL A 191 3.10 13.65 -17.01
CA VAL A 191 2.95 12.33 -17.64
C VAL A 191 2.06 11.47 -16.76
N PHE A 192 0.93 11.06 -17.33
CA PHE A 192 -0.06 10.24 -16.65
C PHE A 192 -0.10 8.85 -17.24
N THR A 193 -0.28 7.86 -16.38
CA THR A 193 -0.48 6.47 -16.79
C THR A 193 -1.71 5.91 -16.09
N ARG A 194 -2.26 4.82 -16.66
CA ARG A 194 -3.44 4.19 -16.08
C ARG A 194 -3.14 3.68 -14.68
N SER A 195 -4.11 3.87 -13.81
CA SER A 195 -4.13 3.32 -12.47
C SER A 195 -4.76 1.93 -12.47
N THR A 196 -4.24 1.05 -11.62
CA THR A 196 -4.96 -0.19 -11.30
C THR A 196 -6.29 0.14 -10.61
N PRO A 197 -7.38 -0.57 -10.95
CA PRO A 197 -8.69 -0.25 -10.40
C PRO A 197 -8.76 -0.51 -8.89
N LEU A 198 -9.49 0.35 -8.17
CA LEU A 198 -9.94 0.08 -6.80
C LEU A 198 -11.05 -0.98 -6.85
N LEU A 199 -10.67 -2.26 -6.94
CA LEU A 199 -11.62 -3.37 -7.04
C LEU A 199 -12.33 -3.65 -5.72
N HIS A 200 -13.57 -4.11 -5.81
CA HIS A 200 -14.24 -4.78 -4.71
C HIS A 200 -13.84 -6.26 -4.77
N LEU A 201 -13.02 -6.68 -3.81
CA LEU A 201 -12.54 -8.06 -3.77
C LEU A 201 -13.70 -9.00 -3.43
N LYS A 202 -13.80 -10.13 -4.13
CA LYS A 202 -14.81 -11.14 -3.81
C LYS A 202 -14.49 -11.77 -2.46
N PRO A 203 -15.49 -12.08 -1.62
CA PRO A 203 -15.26 -12.84 -0.39
C PRO A 203 -14.46 -14.12 -0.69
N MET A 204 -13.50 -14.41 0.19
CA MET A 204 -12.61 -15.56 0.10
C MET A 204 -12.80 -16.47 1.30
N VAL A 205 -12.74 -17.78 1.07
CA VAL A 205 -12.73 -18.79 2.12
C VAL A 205 -11.33 -19.39 2.18
N CYS A 206 -10.76 -19.42 3.37
CA CYS A 206 -9.50 -20.09 3.66
C CYS A 206 -9.79 -21.47 4.25
N GLN A 207 -9.10 -22.49 3.76
CA GLN A 207 -9.15 -23.86 4.29
C GLN A 207 -7.79 -24.20 4.89
N MET A 208 -7.78 -24.80 6.08
CA MET A 208 -6.55 -25.23 6.75
C MET A 208 -6.80 -26.43 7.68
N GLU A 209 -5.73 -27.11 8.04
CA GLU A 209 -5.73 -28.17 9.05
C GLU A 209 -5.35 -27.59 10.42
N LEU A 210 -6.17 -27.87 11.42
CA LEU A 210 -5.95 -27.55 12.83
C LEU A 210 -5.93 -28.86 13.61
N GLY A 211 -4.73 -29.39 13.84
CA GLY A 211 -4.58 -30.75 14.35
C GLY A 211 -5.19 -31.75 13.37
N SER A 212 -6.00 -32.68 13.90
CA SER A 212 -6.71 -33.69 13.11
C SER A 212 -7.95 -33.20 12.37
N ARG A 213 -8.29 -31.91 12.44
CA ARG A 213 -9.53 -31.36 11.86
C ARG A 213 -9.24 -30.40 10.70
N ARG A 214 -9.95 -30.59 9.60
CA ARG A 214 -10.05 -29.57 8.54
C ARG A 214 -11.09 -28.53 8.91
N VAL A 215 -10.67 -27.28 8.91
CA VAL A 215 -11.53 -26.13 9.18
C VAL A 215 -11.53 -25.17 8.00
N SER A 216 -12.62 -24.44 7.87
CA SER A 216 -12.72 -23.33 6.92
C SER A 216 -13.19 -22.06 7.62
N PHE A 217 -12.75 -20.90 7.15
CA PHE A 217 -13.28 -19.63 7.63
C PHE A 217 -13.31 -18.59 6.51
N GLN A 218 -14.22 -17.63 6.64
CA GLN A 218 -14.28 -16.50 5.74
C GLN A 218 -13.19 -15.50 6.10
N VAL A 219 -12.32 -15.19 5.14
CA VAL A 219 -11.23 -14.23 5.31
C VAL A 219 -11.84 -12.84 5.54
N PRO A 220 -11.43 -12.10 6.58
CA PRO A 220 -11.84 -10.72 6.75
C PRO A 220 -11.55 -9.90 5.49
N GLN A 221 -12.52 -9.09 5.05
CA GLN A 221 -12.50 -8.48 3.72
C GLN A 221 -11.21 -7.69 3.42
N MET A 222 -10.60 -7.05 4.42
CA MET A 222 -9.35 -6.29 4.29
C MET A 222 -8.09 -7.13 4.03
N PHE A 223 -8.17 -8.45 4.23
CA PHE A 223 -7.06 -9.40 4.06
C PHE A 223 -7.20 -10.27 2.83
N VAL A 224 -8.28 -10.16 2.05
CA VAL A 224 -8.52 -11.03 0.88
C VAL A 224 -7.36 -10.96 -0.12
N ASP A 225 -6.79 -9.78 -0.35
CA ASP A 225 -5.63 -9.56 -1.22
C ASP A 225 -4.27 -9.68 -0.50
N LYS A 226 -4.25 -10.03 0.80
CA LYS A 226 -3.02 -10.03 1.63
C LYS A 226 -2.71 -11.37 2.28
N ILE A 227 -3.74 -12.19 2.56
CA ILE A 227 -3.61 -13.39 3.39
C ILE A 227 -2.65 -14.43 2.80
N ASN A 228 -2.52 -14.47 1.47
CA ASN A 228 -1.62 -15.38 0.77
C ASN A 228 -0.90 -14.70 -0.40
N ARG A 229 -0.09 -13.67 -0.09
CA ARG A 229 0.68 -12.93 -1.10
C ARG A 229 2.01 -13.59 -1.49
N GLY A 230 2.41 -14.66 -0.82
CA GLY A 230 3.62 -15.41 -1.16
C GLY A 230 4.92 -14.62 -1.01
N PHE A 231 4.94 -13.54 -0.20
CA PHE A 231 6.13 -12.67 -0.10
C PHE A 231 7.39 -13.42 0.32
N LEU A 232 7.25 -14.45 1.16
CA LEU A 232 8.35 -15.26 1.69
C LEU A 232 8.61 -16.55 0.88
N ASP A 233 7.86 -16.79 -0.20
CA ASP A 233 7.97 -18.01 -1.01
C ASP A 233 9.34 -18.12 -1.69
N LEU A 234 9.80 -19.33 -1.97
CA LEU A 234 11.13 -19.60 -2.54
C LEU A 234 11.43 -18.87 -3.87
N ASN A 235 10.40 -18.51 -4.64
CA ASN A 235 10.56 -17.83 -5.93
C ASN A 235 10.18 -16.34 -5.86
N SER A 236 9.87 -15.82 -4.67
CA SER A 236 9.48 -14.42 -4.50
C SER A 236 10.69 -13.49 -4.59
N GLU A 237 10.61 -12.48 -5.45
CA GLU A 237 11.62 -11.41 -5.52
C GLU A 237 11.26 -10.21 -4.62
N HIS A 238 10.27 -10.38 -3.75
CA HIS A 238 9.78 -9.31 -2.90
C HIS A 238 10.86 -8.85 -1.90
N PRO A 239 11.03 -7.52 -1.67
CA PRO A 239 12.09 -7.01 -0.78
C PRO A 239 12.03 -7.57 0.64
N VAL A 240 10.84 -7.91 1.15
CA VAL A 240 10.65 -8.58 2.46
C VAL A 240 11.40 -9.92 2.53
N ARG A 241 11.33 -10.75 1.48
CA ARG A 241 12.09 -12.01 1.44
C ARG A 241 13.58 -11.77 1.33
N THR A 242 13.99 -10.82 0.51
CA THR A 242 15.40 -10.44 0.38
C THR A 242 16.00 -10.01 1.72
N VAL A 243 15.27 -9.19 2.50
CA VAL A 243 15.65 -8.80 3.87
C VAL A 243 15.78 -10.03 4.77
N LYS A 244 14.76 -10.89 4.84
CA LYS A 244 14.81 -12.13 5.64
C LYS A 244 16.01 -13.00 5.27
N LYS A 245 16.22 -13.24 3.97
CA LYS A 245 17.29 -14.10 3.44
C LYS A 245 18.66 -13.58 3.83
N LYS A 246 18.91 -12.28 3.61
CA LYS A 246 20.19 -11.64 3.96
C LYS A 246 20.44 -11.60 5.47
N LEU A 247 19.45 -11.29 6.29
CA LEU A 247 19.60 -11.33 7.76
C LEU A 247 19.90 -12.74 8.27
N THR A 248 19.17 -13.74 7.77
CA THR A 248 19.40 -15.15 8.12
C THR A 248 20.80 -15.60 7.72
N ALA A 249 21.28 -15.17 6.54
CA ALA A 249 22.64 -15.47 6.09
C ALA A 249 23.71 -14.87 7.01
N VAL A 250 23.56 -13.62 7.47
CA VAL A 250 24.49 -13.01 8.44
C VAL A 250 24.47 -13.75 9.76
N LEU A 251 23.30 -14.09 10.28
CA LEU A 251 23.19 -14.85 11.53
C LEU A 251 23.79 -16.25 11.42
N SER A 252 23.72 -16.89 10.24
CA SER A 252 24.30 -18.23 10.01
C SER A 252 25.83 -18.27 10.08
N GLN A 253 26.50 -17.11 10.00
CA GLN A 253 27.95 -17.00 10.17
C GLN A 253 28.36 -17.10 11.65
N THR A 254 27.44 -16.75 12.56
CA THR A 254 27.68 -16.73 14.01
C THR A 254 27.02 -17.91 14.73
N PHE A 255 25.84 -18.35 14.27
CA PHE A 255 25.04 -19.38 14.92
C PHE A 255 24.72 -20.53 13.96
N PRO A 256 24.70 -21.79 14.45
CA PRO A 256 24.03 -22.88 13.73
C PRO A 256 22.55 -22.53 13.58
N ILE A 257 22.05 -22.45 12.34
CA ILE A 257 20.67 -22.08 12.05
C ILE A 257 19.88 -23.28 11.54
N GLN A 258 18.68 -23.46 12.10
CA GLN A 258 17.67 -24.36 11.56
C GLN A 258 16.41 -23.56 11.20
N SER A 259 16.13 -23.44 9.90
CA SER A 259 14.86 -22.88 9.45
C SER A 259 13.77 -23.89 9.69
N ILE A 260 12.69 -23.44 10.33
CA ILE A 260 11.52 -24.26 10.51
C ILE A 260 10.54 -23.88 9.40
N ASP A 261 10.45 -24.73 8.38
CA ASP A 261 9.40 -24.66 7.34
C ASP A 261 8.07 -25.13 7.92
N CYS A 262 7.63 -24.52 9.02
CA CYS A 262 6.30 -24.77 9.52
C CYS A 262 5.34 -23.95 8.67
N SER A 263 4.45 -24.64 7.96
CA SER A 263 3.11 -24.14 7.61
C SER A 263 2.31 -23.89 8.90
N LEU A 264 2.83 -23.02 9.78
CA LEU A 264 2.18 -22.65 11.03
C LEU A 264 0.79 -22.16 10.67
N SER A 265 -0.21 -22.68 11.36
CA SER A 265 -1.59 -22.24 11.19
C SER A 265 -1.69 -20.72 11.34
N LEU A 266 -2.50 -20.09 10.49
CA LEU A 266 -2.84 -18.68 10.65
C LEU A 266 -3.77 -18.48 11.84
N LEU A 267 -4.53 -19.52 12.22
CA LEU A 267 -5.41 -19.52 13.39
C LEU A 267 -4.68 -20.08 14.60
N HIS A 268 -4.79 -19.37 15.72
CA HIS A 268 -4.36 -19.84 17.02
C HIS A 268 -5.59 -20.17 17.89
N GLN A 269 -5.46 -21.23 18.69
CA GLN A 269 -6.46 -21.70 19.64
C GLN A 269 -5.87 -21.62 21.04
N GLY A 270 -6.52 -20.92 21.96
CA GLY A 270 -6.09 -20.87 23.35
C GLY A 270 -6.64 -19.66 24.11
N PRO A 271 -6.62 -19.70 25.45
CA PRO A 271 -6.89 -18.52 26.26
C PRO A 271 -5.87 -17.43 25.96
N ILE A 272 -6.33 -16.19 25.83
CA ILE A 272 -5.43 -15.05 25.65
C ILE A 272 -4.77 -14.72 27.00
N SER A 273 -3.69 -15.42 27.36
CA SER A 273 -2.83 -14.97 28.44
C SER A 273 -1.89 -13.89 27.89
N GLY A 274 -2.18 -12.62 28.16
CA GLY A 274 -1.27 -11.51 27.83
C GLY A 274 -1.40 -10.90 26.43
N VAL A 275 -2.57 -10.93 25.77
CA VAL A 275 -2.84 -10.08 24.59
C VAL A 275 -4.11 -9.27 24.84
N CYS A 276 -4.15 -8.01 24.44
CA CYS A 276 -5.38 -7.23 24.52
C CYS A 276 -6.45 -7.80 23.56
N HIS A 277 -7.60 -8.24 24.08
CA HIS A 277 -8.71 -8.81 23.29
C HIS A 277 -9.19 -7.88 22.16
N SER A 278 -9.02 -6.56 22.31
CA SER A 278 -9.42 -5.56 21.30
C SER A 278 -8.48 -5.53 20.08
N ASN A 279 -7.24 -6.02 20.19
CA ASN A 279 -6.24 -5.95 19.14
C ASN A 279 -6.23 -7.16 18.19
N VAL A 280 -7.09 -8.14 18.45
CA VAL A 280 -7.08 -9.44 17.77
C VAL A 280 -8.25 -9.56 16.79
N PHE A 281 -8.04 -10.29 15.69
CA PHE A 281 -9.08 -10.66 14.74
C PHE A 281 -9.65 -12.03 15.08
N TRP A 282 -10.80 -12.00 15.75
CA TRP A 282 -11.57 -13.21 16.07
C TRP A 282 -12.18 -13.84 14.82
N ILE A 283 -12.06 -15.16 14.73
CA ILE A 283 -12.53 -15.96 13.62
C ILE A 283 -13.41 -17.07 14.18
N ILE A 284 -14.55 -17.28 13.51
CA ILE A 284 -15.44 -18.41 13.77
C ILE A 284 -15.19 -19.45 12.68
N PRO A 285 -14.40 -20.51 12.95
CA PRO A 285 -14.20 -21.56 11.98
C PRO A 285 -15.48 -22.38 11.83
N LYS A 286 -15.70 -22.86 10.61
CA LYS A 286 -16.76 -23.83 10.28
C LYS A 286 -16.09 -25.18 10.03
N PRO A 287 -16.47 -26.25 10.75
CA PRO A 287 -16.00 -27.59 10.42
C PRO A 287 -16.48 -27.97 9.02
N GLU A 288 -15.66 -28.66 8.23
CA GLU A 288 -16.11 -29.24 6.97
C GLU A 288 -17.17 -30.31 7.26
N GLN A 289 -18.40 -30.11 6.77
CA GLN A 289 -19.34 -31.23 6.62
C GLN A 289 -18.84 -32.07 5.44
N ASN A 290 -18.74 -33.38 5.62
CA ASN A 290 -18.53 -34.30 4.51
C ASN A 290 -19.56 -33.98 3.41
N ALA A 291 -19.10 -33.45 2.28
CA ALA A 291 -19.99 -33.03 1.21
C ALA A 291 -20.79 -34.26 0.73
N SER A 292 -22.10 -34.24 0.94
CA SER A 292 -23.00 -35.08 0.16
C SER A 292 -22.92 -34.64 -1.30
N THR A 293 -22.93 -35.63 -2.18
CA THR A 293 -22.51 -35.62 -3.58
C THR A 293 -23.37 -34.80 -4.55
N GLU A 294 -23.93 -33.64 -4.18
CA GLU A 294 -24.87 -32.91 -5.06
C GLU A 294 -24.67 -31.39 -5.22
N GLN A 295 -23.53 -30.82 -4.78
CA GLN A 295 -23.20 -29.42 -5.11
C GLN A 295 -21.79 -29.25 -5.69
N MET A 296 -21.45 -30.02 -6.72
CA MET A 296 -20.33 -29.69 -7.60
C MET A 296 -20.86 -29.24 -8.97
N ALA A 297 -21.09 -27.95 -9.12
CA ALA A 297 -21.13 -27.33 -10.45
C ALA A 297 -20.69 -25.86 -10.49
N ASN A 298 -20.78 -25.06 -9.42
CA ASN A 298 -20.51 -23.61 -9.52
C ASN A 298 -19.84 -23.00 -8.26
N GLY A 299 -18.56 -23.29 -7.98
CA GLY A 299 -17.88 -22.62 -6.86
C GLY A 299 -16.39 -22.84 -6.61
N LEU A 300 -15.68 -23.63 -7.42
CA LEU A 300 -14.28 -24.01 -7.14
C LEU A 300 -13.25 -23.06 -7.78
N ALA A 301 -13.38 -21.74 -7.59
CA ALA A 301 -12.41 -20.77 -8.12
C ALA A 301 -11.63 -19.98 -7.05
N ASN A 302 -12.06 -19.97 -5.78
CA ASN A 302 -11.50 -19.05 -4.77
C ASN A 302 -11.03 -19.71 -3.45
N ALA A 303 -10.86 -21.04 -3.41
CA ALA A 303 -10.32 -21.72 -2.23
C ALA A 303 -8.79 -21.80 -2.34
N VAL A 304 -8.07 -21.23 -1.37
CA VAL A 304 -6.63 -21.45 -1.21
C VAL A 304 -6.45 -22.59 -0.23
N LEU A 305 -5.77 -23.65 -0.69
CA LEU A 305 -5.45 -24.83 0.09
C LEU A 305 -4.02 -24.71 0.61
N PHE A 306 -3.85 -24.68 1.93
CA PHE A 306 -2.53 -24.82 2.55
C PHE A 306 -2.27 -26.32 2.81
N SER A 307 -1.19 -26.87 2.26
CA SER A 307 -0.76 -28.24 2.57
C SER A 307 -0.03 -28.26 3.92
N HIS A 308 -0.45 -29.12 4.84
CA HIS A 308 0.07 -29.20 6.21
C HIS A 308 0.86 -30.49 6.49
N ILE A 309 1.85 -30.38 7.38
CA ILE A 309 2.33 -31.47 8.23
C ILE A 309 2.08 -31.04 9.67
N ASP A 310 1.39 -31.90 10.41
CA ASP A 310 0.81 -31.64 11.72
C ASP A 310 1.86 -31.78 12.84
N PHE A 311 1.87 -30.85 13.80
CA PHE A 311 2.69 -30.93 15.02
C PHE A 311 1.87 -30.52 16.24
N CYS A 312 0.93 -31.39 16.62
CA CYS A 312 0.43 -31.53 17.98
C CYS A 312 0.10 -33.01 18.20
N LYS A 313 1.08 -33.76 18.73
CA LYS A 313 0.78 -35.04 19.39
C LYS A 313 1.52 -35.14 20.72
N ASP A 314 0.77 -35.72 21.64
CA ASP A 314 1.14 -36.31 22.92
C ASP A 314 1.15 -35.38 24.14
N ALA A 315 -0.02 -35.28 24.77
CA ALA A 315 -0.17 -35.66 26.17
C ALA A 315 -1.66 -35.82 26.52
N ASP A 316 -2.15 -37.06 26.64
CA ASP A 316 -3.31 -37.35 27.47
C ASP A 316 -3.23 -38.80 27.96
N GLU A 317 -3.19 -38.97 29.29
CA GLU A 317 -3.77 -40.12 30.00
C GLU A 317 -3.90 -39.79 31.49
N ASN A 318 -5.12 -39.46 31.94
CA ASN A 318 -5.83 -40.14 33.03
C ASN A 318 -7.08 -39.35 33.45
N GLY A 319 -8.25 -40.00 33.38
CA GLY A 319 -9.56 -39.35 33.48
C GLY A 319 -10.23 -39.34 34.85
N CYS A 320 -11.37 -38.65 34.93
CA CYS A 320 -12.56 -39.11 35.64
C CYS A 320 -13.81 -38.36 35.12
N MET A 321 -14.95 -39.02 35.26
CA MET A 321 -16.25 -38.89 34.59
C MET A 321 -17.18 -37.75 35.04
N LYS A 322 -18.01 -37.29 34.07
CA LYS A 322 -19.40 -36.74 34.12
C LYS A 322 -19.61 -35.41 34.88
N VAL A 323 -20.33 -34.41 34.36
CA VAL A 323 -21.77 -34.37 33.98
C VAL A 323 -22.03 -33.28 32.90
N GLN A 324 -22.94 -33.57 31.96
CA GLN A 324 -23.50 -32.63 30.97
C GLN A 324 -24.59 -31.75 31.60
N GLU A 325 -24.56 -30.45 31.37
CA GLU A 325 -25.53 -29.71 30.52
C GLU A 325 -25.28 -28.20 30.59
N GLY A 326 -25.08 -27.57 29.43
CA GLY A 326 -25.47 -26.17 29.22
C GLY A 326 -24.42 -25.06 29.41
N ASN A 327 -23.22 -25.19 28.84
CA ASN A 327 -22.44 -24.01 28.40
C ASN A 327 -21.45 -24.45 27.31
N LEU A 328 -21.86 -24.34 26.04
CA LEU A 328 -20.93 -24.35 24.91
C LEU A 328 -20.08 -23.07 25.00
N ILE A 329 -18.99 -23.12 25.75
CA ILE A 329 -17.86 -22.22 25.52
C ILE A 329 -17.29 -22.66 24.17
N SER A 330 -17.85 -22.10 23.10
CA SER A 330 -17.35 -22.28 21.73
C SER A 330 -15.86 -21.98 21.74
N GLU A 331 -15.03 -22.92 21.31
CA GLU A 331 -13.59 -22.72 21.14
C GLU A 331 -13.38 -21.44 20.31
N GLN A 332 -12.78 -20.40 20.91
CA GLN A 332 -12.57 -19.13 20.24
C GLN A 332 -11.24 -19.17 19.48
N TYR A 333 -11.29 -18.93 18.17
CA TYR A 333 -10.12 -18.86 17.32
C TYR A 333 -9.85 -17.43 16.90
N PHE A 334 -8.58 -17.13 16.64
CA PHE A 334 -8.20 -15.84 16.10
C PHE A 334 -7.01 -15.94 15.16
N LEU A 335 -6.92 -14.97 14.23
CA LEU A 335 -5.72 -14.82 13.42
C LEU A 335 -4.54 -14.46 14.32
N ARG A 336 -3.45 -15.23 14.21
CA ARG A 336 -2.28 -15.10 15.08
C ARG A 336 -1.74 -13.65 15.08
N PRO A 337 -1.63 -13.01 16.25
CA PRO A 337 -1.05 -11.68 16.35
C PRO A 337 0.48 -11.72 16.30
N SER A 338 1.13 -12.77 16.82
CA SER A 338 2.59 -12.91 16.81
C SER A 338 2.97 -14.38 16.65
N LEU A 339 4.15 -14.62 16.08
CA LEU A 339 4.85 -15.89 16.05
C LEU A 339 5.47 -16.24 17.41
N LEU A 340 5.62 -15.28 18.33
CA LEU A 340 6.07 -15.54 19.70
C LEU A 340 5.18 -16.53 20.45
N LEU A 341 3.89 -16.63 20.07
CA LEU A 341 2.95 -17.61 20.62
C LEU A 341 3.41 -19.06 20.43
N TYR A 342 4.30 -19.32 19.47
CA TYR A 342 4.82 -20.66 19.19
C TYR A 342 6.17 -20.96 19.85
N VAL A 343 6.81 -19.96 20.48
CA VAL A 343 8.15 -20.13 21.08
C VAL A 343 8.14 -21.22 22.14
N GLN A 344 7.14 -21.20 23.05
CA GLN A 344 7.04 -22.21 24.10
C GLN A 344 6.82 -23.61 23.52
N THR A 345 5.86 -23.78 22.62
CA THR A 345 5.56 -25.07 21.97
C THR A 345 6.77 -25.62 21.20
N LEU A 346 7.60 -24.76 20.63
CA LEU A 346 8.82 -25.17 19.94
C LEU A 346 9.90 -25.67 20.90
N THR A 347 10.05 -25.01 22.04
CA THR A 347 11.05 -25.38 23.05
C THR A 347 10.73 -26.68 23.77
N GLU A 348 9.45 -27.09 23.76
CA GLU A 348 8.99 -28.37 24.31
C GLU A 348 9.23 -29.55 23.35
N ARG A 349 9.69 -29.31 22.10
CA ARG A 349 9.96 -30.38 21.13
C ARG A 349 11.24 -31.14 21.48
N ALA A 350 11.18 -32.47 21.39
CA ALA A 350 12.36 -33.34 21.58
C ALA A 350 13.51 -33.06 20.58
N THR A 351 13.21 -32.44 19.45
CA THR A 351 14.19 -32.06 18.41
C THR A 351 14.86 -30.71 18.66
N PHE A 352 14.49 -30.00 19.72
CA PHE A 352 15.07 -28.69 20.03
C PHE A 352 16.47 -28.84 20.64
N LEU A 353 17.49 -28.37 19.93
CA LEU A 353 18.90 -28.50 20.31
C LEU A 353 19.40 -27.21 20.97
N PRO A 354 19.93 -27.27 22.22
CA PRO A 354 20.60 -26.14 22.84
C PRO A 354 21.75 -25.61 21.97
N GLY A 355 21.92 -24.29 21.91
CA GLY A 355 22.95 -23.63 21.10
C GLY A 355 22.65 -23.51 19.59
N THR A 356 21.54 -24.08 19.10
CA THR A 356 21.04 -23.86 17.74
C THR A 356 20.00 -22.74 17.71
N LEU A 357 20.05 -21.88 16.68
CA LEU A 357 19.10 -20.80 16.47
C LEU A 357 18.03 -21.23 15.45
N TYR A 358 16.81 -21.38 15.93
CA TYR A 358 15.65 -21.72 15.12
C TYR A 358 15.02 -20.47 14.52
N VAL A 359 14.63 -20.54 13.24
CA VAL A 359 14.05 -19.40 12.51
C VAL A 359 12.61 -19.72 12.12
N LEU A 360 11.69 -18.89 12.58
CA LEU A 360 10.28 -18.89 12.20
C LEU A 360 9.99 -17.62 11.41
N SER A 361 9.17 -17.71 10.38
CA SER A 361 8.72 -16.51 9.68
C SER A 361 7.35 -16.71 9.06
N GLY A 362 6.55 -15.66 8.99
CA GLY A 362 5.24 -15.72 8.35
C GLY A 362 4.41 -14.47 8.60
N PRO A 363 3.23 -14.38 7.94
CA PRO A 363 2.31 -13.28 8.17
C PRO A 363 1.68 -13.38 9.56
N VAL A 364 1.48 -12.23 10.19
CA VAL A 364 0.77 -12.05 11.46
C VAL A 364 -0.23 -10.90 11.34
N PHE A 365 -1.27 -10.90 12.19
CA PHE A 365 -2.45 -10.04 12.03
C PHE A 365 -2.82 -9.34 13.33
N ARG A 366 -2.86 -8.00 13.32
CA ARG A 366 -3.18 -7.18 14.50
C ARG A 366 -4.06 -6.00 14.10
N LYS A 367 -5.13 -5.73 14.85
CA LYS A 367 -5.84 -4.46 14.70
C LYS A 367 -4.91 -3.35 15.19
N CYS A 368 -4.89 -2.24 14.46
CA CYS A 368 -4.03 -1.12 14.77
C CYS A 368 -4.65 0.20 14.30
N PRO A 369 -4.28 1.33 14.95
CA PRO A 369 -4.59 2.67 14.44
C PRO A 369 -4.11 2.86 12.99
N VAL A 370 -4.78 3.75 12.27
CA VAL A 370 -4.45 4.10 10.89
C VAL A 370 -3.28 5.07 10.86
N SER A 371 -2.19 4.66 10.19
CA SER A 371 -1.06 5.52 9.86
C SER A 371 -0.32 4.95 8.64
N PRO A 372 0.55 5.72 7.96
CA PRO A 372 1.43 5.20 6.90
C PRO A 372 2.44 4.16 7.40
N HIS A 373 2.63 4.03 8.71
CA HIS A 373 3.59 3.13 9.36
C HIS A 373 2.90 2.07 10.24
N SER A 374 1.63 1.78 9.97
CA SER A 374 0.91 0.68 10.59
C SER A 374 0.00 -0.02 9.58
N LEU A 375 0.18 -1.33 9.45
CA LEU A 375 -0.69 -2.19 8.64
C LEU A 375 -1.20 -3.34 9.51
N PRO A 376 -2.48 -3.75 9.37
CA PRO A 376 -3.03 -4.80 10.21
C PRO A 376 -2.54 -6.22 9.87
N VAL A 377 -1.70 -6.35 8.85
CA VAL A 377 -0.99 -7.57 8.46
C VAL A 377 0.44 -7.22 8.09
N PHE A 378 1.38 -8.06 8.50
CA PHE A 378 2.80 -7.91 8.17
C PHE A 378 3.56 -9.23 8.36
N HIS A 379 4.80 -9.31 7.88
CA HIS A 379 5.66 -10.47 8.09
C HIS A 379 6.55 -10.29 9.31
N GLU A 380 6.48 -11.26 10.21
CA GLU A 380 7.36 -11.36 11.37
C GLU A 380 8.40 -12.46 11.11
N VAL A 381 9.63 -12.26 11.58
CA VAL A 381 10.63 -13.31 11.73
C VAL A 381 11.02 -13.41 13.20
N VAL A 382 11.06 -14.62 13.74
CA VAL A 382 11.48 -14.88 15.11
C VAL A 382 12.66 -15.84 15.09
N PHE A 383 13.76 -15.40 15.68
CA PHE A 383 14.94 -16.21 15.97
C PHE A 383 14.84 -16.71 17.41
N VAL A 384 14.94 -18.01 17.64
CA VAL A 384 14.77 -18.63 18.97
C VAL A 384 15.94 -19.56 19.27
N GLY A 385 16.55 -19.43 20.44
CA GLY A 385 17.59 -20.35 20.92
C GLY A 385 17.39 -20.69 22.40
N ALA A 386 17.79 -21.90 22.81
CA ALA A 386 17.91 -22.23 24.23
C ALA A 386 19.38 -22.36 24.60
N ILE A 387 19.74 -21.77 25.73
CA ILE A 387 21.12 -21.68 26.22
C ILE A 387 21.15 -21.82 27.73
N ASP A 388 22.30 -22.13 28.30
CA ASP A 388 22.48 -22.11 29.74
C ASP A 388 22.25 -20.69 30.29
N LYS A 389 21.54 -20.60 31.42
CA LYS A 389 21.22 -19.32 32.07
C LYS A 389 22.46 -18.48 32.38
N ALA A 390 23.61 -19.10 32.63
CA ALA A 390 24.88 -18.41 32.85
C ALA A 390 25.37 -17.63 31.61
N MET A 391 24.96 -18.04 30.41
CA MET A 391 25.39 -17.45 29.14
C MET A 391 24.37 -16.43 28.59
N GLU A 392 23.24 -16.21 29.27
CA GLU A 392 22.11 -15.38 28.82
C GLU A 392 22.55 -14.02 28.26
N SER A 393 23.21 -13.21 29.09
CA SER A 393 23.61 -11.85 28.72
C SER A 393 24.59 -11.83 27.56
N SER A 394 25.57 -12.75 27.54
CA SER A 394 26.57 -12.84 26.47
C SER A 394 25.94 -13.22 25.13
N PHE A 395 24.99 -14.17 25.14
CA PHE A 395 24.29 -14.61 23.94
C PHE A 395 23.37 -13.54 23.39
N ILE A 396 22.59 -12.87 24.25
CA ILE A 396 21.75 -11.74 23.85
C ILE A 396 22.61 -10.66 23.18
N GLN A 397 23.75 -10.31 23.77
CA GLN A 397 24.66 -9.30 23.22
C GLN A 397 25.16 -9.71 21.81
N VAL A 398 25.65 -10.93 21.64
CA VAL A 398 26.12 -11.43 20.34
C VAL A 398 25.00 -11.49 19.32
N LEU A 399 23.80 -11.94 19.70
CA LEU A 399 22.62 -11.99 18.82
C LEU A 399 22.24 -10.58 18.35
N VAL A 400 22.14 -9.65 19.29
CA VAL A 400 21.84 -8.24 19.06
C VAL A 400 22.87 -7.61 18.12
N ASP A 401 24.17 -7.79 18.40
CA ASP A 401 25.25 -7.21 17.60
C ASP A 401 25.29 -7.80 16.18
N THR A 402 24.97 -9.10 16.05
CA THR A 402 24.87 -9.77 14.75
C THR A 402 23.65 -9.25 13.96
N ILE A 403 22.50 -9.06 14.61
CA ILE A 403 21.33 -8.44 13.96
C ILE A 403 21.63 -7.00 13.54
N ARG A 404 22.25 -6.20 14.41
CA ARG A 404 22.66 -4.82 14.11
C ARG A 404 23.59 -4.78 12.89
N SER A 405 24.61 -5.63 12.88
CA SER A 405 25.56 -5.76 11.76
C SER A 405 24.86 -6.20 10.47
N GLY A 406 23.92 -7.15 10.59
CA GLY A 406 23.08 -7.58 9.48
C GLY A 406 22.25 -6.44 8.89
N ILE A 407 21.58 -5.64 9.72
CA ILE A 407 20.81 -4.48 9.28
C ILE A 407 21.73 -3.43 8.61
N HIS A 408 22.92 -3.19 9.15
CA HIS A 408 23.90 -2.30 8.51
C HIS A 408 24.37 -2.82 7.15
N LEU A 409 24.48 -4.14 6.95
CA LEU A 409 24.82 -4.72 5.65
C LEU A 409 23.67 -4.61 4.63
N LEU A 410 22.42 -4.52 5.08
CA LEU A 410 21.28 -4.25 4.21
C LEU A 410 21.25 -2.79 3.72
N HIS A 411 21.93 -1.89 4.43
CA HIS A 411 21.89 -0.45 4.18
C HIS A 411 22.37 -0.09 2.77
N GLN A 412 21.56 0.70 2.06
CA GLN A 412 21.90 1.25 0.76
C GLN A 412 22.61 2.59 0.91
N THR A 413 23.60 2.86 0.05
CA THR A 413 24.23 4.19 -0.06
C THR A 413 23.17 5.22 -0.46
N GLY A 414 22.78 6.11 0.47
CA GLY A 414 21.82 7.21 0.18
C GLY A 414 20.86 7.54 1.32
N CYS A 415 20.65 6.63 2.28
CA CYS A 415 20.04 6.95 3.57
C CYS A 415 21.15 7.03 4.64
N LYS A 416 20.89 7.64 5.79
CA LYS A 416 21.66 7.36 7.00
C LYS A 416 20.78 6.49 7.88
N LEU A 417 21.15 5.23 8.07
CA LEU A 417 20.49 4.35 9.03
C LEU A 417 21.29 4.31 10.33
N ASN A 418 20.67 4.77 11.41
CA ASN A 418 21.16 4.55 12.77
C ASN A 418 20.36 3.43 13.42
N VAL A 419 21.04 2.43 13.96
CA VAL A 419 20.41 1.31 14.67
C VAL A 419 20.75 1.44 16.15
N THR A 420 19.76 1.86 16.95
CA THR A 420 19.93 2.00 18.40
C THR A 420 19.34 0.80 19.11
N LEU A 421 20.02 0.42 20.20
CA LEU A 421 19.50 -0.56 21.15
C LEU A 421 19.22 0.13 22.46
N GLN A 422 18.00 -0.09 22.94
CA GLN A 422 17.49 0.56 24.14
C GLN A 422 17.01 -0.51 25.11
N GLU A 423 17.48 -0.42 26.35
CA GLU A 423 17.01 -1.26 27.45
C GLU A 423 15.57 -0.88 27.80
N ALA A 424 14.74 -1.90 28.06
CA ALA A 424 13.30 -1.72 28.30
C ALA A 424 12.95 -0.84 29.52
N THR A 425 13.91 -0.55 30.40
CA THR A 425 13.76 0.35 31.56
C THR A 425 13.74 1.84 31.20
N SER A 426 14.26 2.20 30.02
CA SER A 426 14.40 3.59 29.56
C SER A 426 13.22 4.11 28.74
N PHE A 427 12.30 3.23 28.34
CA PHE A 427 11.18 3.55 27.46
C PHE A 427 9.91 3.82 28.29
N GLU A 428 9.41 5.06 28.30
CA GLU A 428 8.06 5.32 28.78
C GLU A 428 7.06 4.54 27.91
N ARG A 429 6.13 3.78 28.51
CA ARG A 429 5.13 2.96 27.79
C ARG A 429 4.34 3.75 26.73
N THR A 430 4.30 5.07 26.85
CA THR A 430 3.61 6.01 25.98
C THR A 430 4.31 6.28 24.65
N GLU A 431 5.61 5.97 24.50
CA GLU A 431 6.38 6.29 23.29
C GLU A 431 6.57 5.09 22.34
N LEU A 432 6.16 3.89 22.75
CA LEU A 432 6.46 2.64 22.04
C LEU A 432 5.52 2.50 20.83
N ASN A 433 6.06 2.19 19.64
CA ASN A 433 5.20 1.94 18.49
C ASN A 433 4.32 0.68 18.70
N ASN A 434 3.24 0.56 17.92
CA ASN A 434 2.24 -0.52 18.08
C ASN A 434 2.85 -1.93 18.09
N PHE A 435 3.97 -2.13 17.39
CA PHE A 435 4.67 -3.41 17.31
C PHE A 435 5.23 -3.82 18.68
N ALA A 436 6.16 -3.05 19.23
CA ALA A 436 6.80 -3.40 20.51
C ALA A 436 5.82 -3.32 21.70
N ALA A 437 4.81 -2.45 21.64
CA ALA A 437 3.73 -2.43 22.63
C ALA A 437 2.98 -3.77 22.69
N SER A 438 2.74 -4.39 21.54
CA SER A 438 2.07 -5.70 21.46
C SER A 438 2.98 -6.83 21.95
N GLU A 439 4.25 -6.86 21.54
CA GLU A 439 5.22 -7.90 21.96
C GLU A 439 5.41 -7.93 23.49
N SER A 440 5.40 -6.74 24.13
CA SER A 440 5.59 -6.59 25.58
C SER A 440 4.48 -7.22 26.42
N GLN A 441 3.30 -7.45 25.81
CA GLN A 441 2.18 -8.11 26.49
C GLN A 441 2.38 -9.64 26.51
N ILE A 442 3.06 -10.18 25.50
CA ILE A 442 3.25 -11.63 25.30
C ILE A 442 4.46 -12.13 26.08
N THR A 443 5.57 -11.38 26.08
CA THR A 443 6.84 -11.81 26.66
C THR A 443 7.60 -10.66 27.34
N LYS A 444 8.57 -11.00 28.19
CA LYS A 444 9.44 -10.02 28.83
C LYS A 444 10.48 -9.52 27.82
N ILE A 445 10.29 -8.30 27.33
CA ILE A 445 11.28 -7.60 26.49
C ILE A 445 12.44 -7.13 27.34
N GLN A 446 13.66 -7.39 26.90
CA GLN A 446 14.89 -6.86 27.49
C GLN A 446 15.45 -5.71 26.65
N HIS A 447 15.44 -5.85 25.32
CA HIS A 447 15.95 -4.85 24.39
C HIS A 447 14.99 -4.58 23.25
N SER A 448 14.93 -3.33 22.80
CA SER A 448 14.27 -2.94 21.54
C SER A 448 15.31 -2.57 20.49
N ILE A 449 15.05 -2.95 19.24
CA ILE A 449 15.87 -2.63 18.08
C ILE A 449 15.15 -1.51 17.33
N CYS A 450 15.72 -0.31 17.35
CA CYS A 450 15.13 0.88 16.73
C CYS A 450 15.98 1.35 15.55
N MET A 451 15.32 1.85 14.51
CA MET A 451 15.95 2.38 13.30
C MET A 451 15.51 3.82 13.06
N GLU A 452 16.47 4.69 12.78
CA GLU A 452 16.25 6.08 12.38
C GLU A 452 16.73 6.27 10.94
N THR A 453 15.97 7.06 10.16
CA THR A 453 16.33 7.39 8.77
C THR A 453 16.07 8.86 8.48
N ASP A 454 17.05 9.53 7.88
CA ASP A 454 16.94 10.92 7.42
C ASP A 454 15.97 11.08 6.23
N ALA A 455 15.64 9.99 5.52
CA ALA A 455 14.95 10.02 4.23
C ALA A 455 13.42 10.09 4.33
N LEU A 456 12.83 9.69 5.46
CA LEU A 456 11.39 9.79 5.71
C LEU A 456 11.15 10.90 6.71
N GLY A 457 10.78 12.09 6.23
CA GLY A 457 10.52 13.31 7.03
C GLY A 457 9.36 13.21 8.06
N SER A 458 8.99 12.02 8.50
CA SER A 458 7.98 11.73 9.52
C SER A 458 8.50 11.00 10.76
N PHE A 459 9.74 10.50 10.78
CA PHE A 459 10.33 9.90 11.98
C PHE A 459 11.13 10.93 12.77
N GLU A 460 10.45 11.77 13.55
CA GLU A 460 11.12 12.66 14.51
C GLU A 460 11.80 11.88 15.66
N LYS A 461 11.43 10.59 15.84
CA LYS A 461 12.01 9.64 16.81
C LYS A 461 12.07 8.24 16.17
N GLY A 462 13.11 7.44 16.46
CA GLY A 462 13.36 6.15 15.81
C GLY A 462 12.20 5.15 15.81
N CYS A 463 12.10 4.35 14.75
CA CYS A 463 11.09 3.31 14.57
C CYS A 463 11.55 1.98 15.18
N CYS A 464 10.82 1.43 16.15
CA CYS A 464 11.11 0.09 16.67
C CYS A 464 10.75 -0.99 15.62
N VAL A 465 11.76 -1.70 15.14
CA VAL A 465 11.64 -2.75 14.11
C VAL A 465 11.76 -4.16 14.69
N GLY A 466 12.11 -4.29 15.97
CA GLY A 466 12.36 -5.58 16.58
C GLY A 466 12.48 -5.53 18.10
N THR A 467 12.30 -6.68 18.74
CA THR A 467 12.42 -6.86 20.18
C THR A 467 13.25 -8.11 20.48
N VAL A 468 14.00 -8.07 21.57
CA VAL A 468 14.79 -9.20 22.07
C VAL A 468 14.44 -9.42 23.53
N GLY A 469 14.21 -10.67 23.91
CA GLY A 469 13.81 -11.02 25.26
C GLY A 469 14.03 -12.48 25.59
N THR A 470 13.56 -12.86 26.78
CA THR A 470 13.64 -14.22 27.29
C THR A 470 12.28 -14.75 27.70
N ALA A 471 12.09 -16.05 27.52
CA ALA A 471 10.93 -16.80 28.00
C ALA A 471 11.37 -17.83 29.04
N CYS A 472 10.55 -18.03 30.07
CA CYS A 472 10.78 -19.08 31.06
C CYS A 472 10.52 -20.45 30.40
N GLY A 473 11.55 -21.29 30.33
CA GLY A 473 11.40 -22.68 29.87
C GLY A 473 10.46 -23.46 30.78
N GLY A 474 9.54 -24.23 30.19
CA GLY A 474 8.64 -25.11 30.91
C GLY A 474 9.39 -26.08 31.85
N ALA A 475 8.70 -26.52 32.89
CA ALA A 475 9.22 -27.13 34.13
C ALA A 475 9.99 -28.48 34.03
N LYS A 476 10.61 -28.85 32.90
CA LYS A 476 11.26 -30.16 32.73
C LYS A 476 12.72 -30.19 32.26
N THR A 477 13.38 -29.07 31.99
CA THR A 477 14.83 -29.07 31.69
C THR A 477 15.59 -28.07 32.56
N SER A 478 16.43 -28.61 33.44
CA SER A 478 17.34 -27.92 34.34
C SER A 478 18.22 -26.88 33.64
N GLY A 479 18.18 -25.62 34.10
CA GLY A 479 19.24 -24.63 33.86
C GLY A 479 19.21 -23.82 32.55
N LEU A 480 18.34 -24.17 31.60
CA LEU A 480 18.26 -23.50 30.30
C LEU A 480 17.27 -22.31 30.31
N VAL A 481 17.63 -21.25 29.57
CA VAL A 481 16.77 -20.08 29.28
C VAL A 481 16.55 -20.01 27.76
N VAL A 482 15.32 -19.65 27.37
CA VAL A 482 14.98 -19.43 25.97
C VAL A 482 15.14 -17.96 25.65
N VAL A 483 16.03 -17.65 24.71
CA VAL A 483 16.22 -16.30 24.16
C VAL A 483 15.53 -16.23 22.81
N PHE A 484 14.83 -15.14 22.54
CA PHE A 484 14.25 -14.88 21.23
C PHE A 484 14.53 -13.45 20.76
N ALA A 485 14.58 -13.27 19.44
CA ALA A 485 14.53 -11.98 18.77
C ALA A 485 13.39 -11.99 17.75
N SER A 486 12.40 -11.11 17.90
CA SER A 486 11.32 -10.89 16.94
C SER A 486 11.59 -9.63 16.12
N LEU A 487 11.54 -9.72 14.79
CA LEU A 487 11.72 -8.59 13.88
C LEU A 487 10.52 -8.46 12.93
N ASN A 488 10.12 -7.21 12.67
CA ASN A 488 9.14 -6.86 11.65
C ASN A 488 9.83 -6.69 10.28
N LEU A 489 9.73 -7.71 9.43
CA LEU A 489 10.41 -7.73 8.13
C LEU A 489 9.89 -6.65 7.17
N ASP A 490 8.61 -6.32 7.26
CA ASP A 490 8.01 -5.30 6.41
C ASP A 490 8.56 -3.91 6.74
N LEU A 491 8.60 -3.53 8.03
CA LEU A 491 9.18 -2.25 8.45
C LEU A 491 10.67 -2.16 8.10
N LEU A 492 11.42 -3.24 8.28
CA LEU A 492 12.82 -3.31 7.85
C LEU A 492 12.94 -3.07 6.34
N ALA A 493 12.12 -3.73 5.53
CA ALA A 493 12.12 -3.56 4.08
C ALA A 493 11.75 -2.13 3.67
N MET A 494 10.76 -1.52 4.33
CA MET A 494 10.39 -0.12 4.07
C MET A 494 11.54 0.84 4.32
N LEU A 495 12.19 0.74 5.49
CA LEU A 495 13.27 1.64 5.88
C LEU A 495 14.51 1.47 5.00
N VAL A 496 14.88 0.22 4.68
CA VAL A 496 16.03 -0.08 3.80
C VAL A 496 15.78 0.37 2.36
N CYS A 497 14.55 0.24 1.86
CA CYS A 497 14.20 0.61 0.49
C CYS A 497 13.69 2.06 0.36
N GLY A 498 13.65 2.85 1.43
CA GLY A 498 13.15 4.24 1.39
C GLY A 498 11.67 4.36 1.02
N ILE A 499 10.84 3.41 1.44
CA ILE A 499 9.40 3.41 1.17
C ILE A 499 8.68 4.21 2.25
N ALA A 500 8.04 5.32 1.85
CA ALA A 500 7.38 6.26 2.76
C ALA A 500 6.06 5.78 3.37
N ASP A 501 5.39 4.82 2.72
CA ASP A 501 4.06 4.35 3.10
C ASP A 501 3.99 2.83 3.02
N TRP A 502 3.65 2.16 4.12
CA TRP A 502 3.64 0.70 4.22
C TRP A 502 2.70 0.05 3.21
N ARG A 503 1.61 0.72 2.84
CA ARG A 503 0.66 0.19 1.86
C ARG A 503 1.32 -0.02 0.50
N MET A 504 2.33 0.78 0.15
CA MET A 504 3.11 0.61 -1.08
C MET A 504 3.83 -0.74 -1.13
N LEU A 505 4.34 -1.23 0.01
CA LEU A 505 4.98 -2.56 0.09
C LEU A 505 3.99 -3.69 -0.24
N TRP A 506 2.70 -3.47 -0.07
CA TRP A 506 1.66 -4.47 -0.32
C TRP A 506 0.98 -4.32 -1.69
N THR A 507 1.38 -3.35 -2.51
CA THR A 507 0.78 -3.14 -3.82
C THR A 507 1.04 -4.32 -4.78
N SER A 508 0.05 -4.63 -5.62
CA SER A 508 0.17 -5.57 -6.73
C SER A 508 0.57 -4.88 -8.05
N ASP A 509 0.94 -3.60 -8.00
CA ASP A 509 1.29 -2.84 -9.19
C ASP A 509 2.67 -3.26 -9.73
N GLU A 510 2.73 -3.64 -11.01
CA GLU A 510 3.97 -4.07 -11.67
C GLU A 510 5.05 -2.99 -11.67
N ARG A 511 4.69 -1.70 -11.59
CA ARG A 511 5.67 -0.60 -11.48
C ARG A 511 6.40 -0.58 -10.14
N PHE A 512 5.81 -1.15 -9.10
CA PHE A 512 6.49 -1.43 -7.84
C PHE A 512 7.35 -2.69 -7.95
N LEU A 513 6.74 -3.81 -8.38
CA LEU A 513 7.39 -5.13 -8.38
C LEU A 513 8.63 -5.16 -9.29
N SER A 514 8.55 -4.52 -10.46
CA SER A 514 9.67 -4.39 -11.41
C SER A 514 10.89 -3.66 -10.83
N GLN A 515 10.71 -2.87 -9.76
CA GLN A 515 11.80 -2.21 -9.03
C GLN A 515 12.52 -3.11 -8.02
N PHE A 516 12.20 -4.40 -7.88
CA PHE A 516 12.91 -5.29 -6.95
C PHE A 516 13.33 -6.63 -7.57
N LEU A 517 13.22 -6.76 -8.89
CA LEU A 517 13.71 -7.92 -9.64
C LEU A 517 15.20 -8.17 -9.35
N GLY A 518 15.59 -9.44 -9.25
CA GLY A 518 16.97 -9.87 -9.03
C GLY A 518 17.44 -9.91 -7.57
N GLU A 519 16.53 -9.86 -6.58
CA GLU A 519 16.85 -9.86 -5.14
C GLU A 519 17.79 -8.70 -4.71
N GLU A 520 17.85 -7.62 -5.48
CA GLU A 520 18.61 -6.42 -5.14
C GLU A 520 17.71 -5.42 -4.40
N LEU A 521 18.08 -5.12 -3.15
CA LEU A 521 17.47 -4.03 -2.39
C LEU A 521 17.92 -2.72 -3.01
N ARG A 522 16.97 -1.87 -3.42
CA ARG A 522 17.24 -0.55 -3.99
C ARG A 522 16.27 0.47 -3.43
N LEU A 523 16.63 1.75 -3.52
CA LEU A 523 15.73 2.83 -3.12
C LEU A 523 14.53 2.87 -4.07
N PHE A 524 13.34 2.80 -3.49
CA PHE A 524 12.07 2.87 -4.18
C PHE A 524 11.89 4.23 -4.85
N LYS A 525 11.53 4.22 -6.13
CA LYS A 525 11.11 5.41 -6.86
C LYS A 525 9.60 5.40 -7.01
N SER A 526 8.93 6.41 -6.48
CA SER A 526 7.48 6.52 -6.60
C SER A 526 7.06 6.62 -8.07
N PHE A 527 6.08 5.82 -8.46
CA PHE A 527 5.40 5.89 -9.76
C PHE A 527 4.04 6.61 -9.69
N SER A 528 3.67 7.09 -8.50
CA SER A 528 2.47 7.86 -8.19
C SER A 528 2.88 9.16 -7.48
N LEU A 529 3.01 10.22 -8.26
CA LEU A 529 3.49 11.52 -7.80
C LEU A 529 2.30 12.38 -7.37
N TYR A 530 2.45 13.00 -6.19
CA TYR A 530 1.51 13.96 -5.63
C TYR A 530 0.04 13.48 -5.60
N PRO A 531 -0.24 12.27 -5.08
CA PRO A 531 -1.59 11.73 -5.07
C PRO A 531 -2.55 12.70 -4.37
N PRO A 532 -3.78 12.88 -4.89
CA PRO A 532 -4.74 13.81 -4.30
C PRO A 532 -5.12 13.35 -2.89
N SER A 533 -5.40 14.33 -2.03
CA SER A 533 -5.78 14.11 -0.63
C SER A 533 -7.12 14.77 -0.34
N TYR A 534 -8.03 14.03 0.26
CA TYR A 534 -9.38 14.47 0.58
C TYR A 534 -9.64 14.35 2.08
N VAL A 535 -10.05 15.44 2.70
CA VAL A 535 -10.23 15.52 4.17
C VAL A 535 -11.72 15.57 4.47
N HIS A 536 -12.16 14.69 5.39
CA HIS A 536 -13.53 14.65 5.87
C HIS A 536 -13.56 14.53 7.39
N ASP A 537 -14.43 15.33 8.02
CA ASP A 537 -14.66 15.25 9.46
C ASP A 537 -15.92 14.41 9.74
N VAL A 538 -15.93 13.71 10.87
CA VAL A 538 -17.10 12.98 11.38
C VAL A 538 -17.25 13.25 12.87
N SER A 539 -18.44 13.72 13.26
CA SER A 539 -18.80 13.93 14.65
C SER A 539 -19.90 12.95 15.06
N PHE A 540 -19.83 12.45 16.29
CA PHE A 540 -20.84 11.56 16.85
C PHE A 540 -20.85 11.57 18.37
N TRP A 541 -21.99 11.22 18.94
CA TRP A 541 -22.16 10.96 20.36
C TRP A 541 -21.82 9.50 20.69
N VAL A 542 -21.02 9.31 21.73
CA VAL A 542 -20.63 8.00 22.26
C VAL A 542 -21.75 7.42 23.13
N PRO A 543 -22.00 6.10 23.08
CA PRO A 543 -22.94 5.44 23.99
C PRO A 543 -22.57 5.66 25.47
N GLU A 544 -23.56 5.88 26.34
CA GLU A 544 -23.33 6.21 27.76
C GLU A 544 -22.77 5.03 28.59
N ARG A 545 -23.02 3.79 28.15
CA ARG A 545 -22.72 2.56 28.92
C ARG A 545 -21.56 1.73 28.38
N GLU A 546 -20.96 2.14 27.25
CA GLU A 546 -19.91 1.39 26.58
C GLU A 546 -18.67 2.28 26.39
N GLN A 547 -17.48 1.71 26.65
CA GLN A 547 -16.24 2.39 26.30
C GLN A 547 -16.12 2.42 24.77
N PHE A 548 -15.81 3.59 24.22
CA PHE A 548 -15.59 3.74 22.79
C PHE A 548 -14.36 2.95 22.35
N ASP A 549 -14.55 1.92 21.52
CA ASP A 549 -13.47 1.16 20.92
C ASP A 549 -12.91 1.90 19.70
N GLU A 550 -11.89 2.73 19.94
CA GLU A 550 -11.19 3.48 18.91
C GLU A 550 -10.48 2.56 17.91
N VAL A 551 -9.98 1.40 18.35
CA VAL A 551 -9.33 0.43 17.47
C VAL A 551 -10.35 -0.16 16.50
N ALA A 552 -11.57 -0.44 16.95
CA ALA A 552 -12.67 -0.84 16.07
C ALA A 552 -13.06 0.27 15.10
N PHE A 553 -13.08 1.54 15.52
CA PHE A 553 -13.31 2.68 14.62
C PHE A 553 -12.28 2.74 13.48
N HIS A 554 -10.99 2.61 13.79
CA HIS A 554 -9.92 2.52 12.79
C HIS A 554 -10.07 1.28 11.89
N THR A 555 -10.47 0.14 12.45
CA THR A 555 -10.69 -1.11 11.70
C THR A 555 -11.81 -0.95 10.67
N ILE A 556 -12.94 -0.34 11.06
CA ILE A 556 -14.06 -0.04 10.16
C ILE A 556 -13.61 0.94 9.07
N ALA A 557 -12.84 1.97 9.42
CA ALA A 557 -12.32 2.93 8.45
C ALA A 557 -11.44 2.26 7.38
N ARG A 558 -10.52 1.36 7.79
CA ARG A 558 -9.69 0.59 6.84
C ARG A 558 -10.54 -0.28 5.91
N GLN A 559 -11.54 -0.97 6.46
CA GLN A 559 -12.42 -1.84 5.67
C GLN A 559 -13.24 -1.05 4.64
N VAL A 560 -13.90 0.02 5.06
CA VAL A 560 -14.78 0.82 4.19
C VAL A 560 -13.98 1.56 3.13
N SER A 561 -12.85 2.16 3.53
CA SER A 561 -12.00 2.92 2.61
C SER A 561 -11.12 2.05 1.72
N ARG A 562 -11.10 0.73 1.90
CA ARG A 562 -10.18 -0.16 1.19
C ARG A 562 -8.73 0.31 1.35
N GLU A 563 -8.40 0.68 2.60
CA GLU A 563 -7.10 1.21 3.03
C GLU A 563 -6.67 2.53 2.40
N THR A 564 -7.57 3.31 1.78
CA THR A 564 -7.21 4.63 1.26
C THR A 564 -7.14 5.70 2.36
N VAL A 565 -7.64 5.46 3.58
CA VAL A 565 -7.43 6.41 4.69
C VAL A 565 -6.00 6.29 5.20
N ILE A 566 -5.29 7.43 5.25
CA ILE A 566 -3.88 7.50 5.68
C ILE A 566 -3.71 7.98 7.11
N SER A 567 -4.71 8.72 7.60
CA SER A 567 -4.66 9.38 8.91
C SER A 567 -6.07 9.54 9.43
N ILE A 568 -6.22 9.32 10.73
CA ILE A 568 -7.43 9.57 11.51
C ILE A 568 -6.97 10.30 12.78
N GLN A 569 -7.51 11.50 13.01
CA GLN A 569 -7.10 12.36 14.12
C GLN A 569 -8.32 12.79 14.91
N LEU A 570 -8.30 12.61 16.24
CA LEU A 570 -9.29 13.24 17.11
C LEU A 570 -9.01 14.74 17.15
N ILE A 571 -9.92 15.55 16.61
CA ILE A 571 -9.76 17.01 16.52
C ILE A 571 -10.61 17.77 17.54
N ASP A 572 -11.66 17.15 18.09
CA ASP A 572 -12.50 17.73 19.13
C ASP A 572 -13.12 16.65 20.04
N SER A 573 -13.23 16.95 21.33
CA SER A 573 -13.89 16.10 22.33
C SER A 573 -14.69 16.99 23.27
N PHE A 574 -16.00 16.88 23.20
CA PHE A 574 -16.93 17.69 23.97
C PHE A 574 -17.76 16.81 24.92
N GLN A 575 -18.01 17.28 26.14
CA GLN A 575 -18.93 16.63 27.07
C GLN A 575 -20.04 17.60 27.45
N HIS A 576 -21.29 17.19 27.25
CA HIS A 576 -22.45 18.00 27.57
C HIS A 576 -22.66 18.08 29.09
N SER A 577 -22.79 19.29 29.64
CA SER A 577 -22.88 19.52 31.09
C SER A 577 -24.08 18.85 31.75
N GLU A 578 -25.27 18.95 31.13
CA GLU A 578 -26.52 18.44 31.74
C GLU A 578 -26.77 16.94 31.50
N THR A 579 -26.44 16.43 30.31
CA THR A 579 -26.71 15.03 29.94
C THR A 579 -25.50 14.12 30.14
N ALA A 580 -24.33 14.68 30.50
CA ALA A 580 -23.04 13.99 30.58
C ALA A 580 -22.60 13.27 29.28
N ARG A 581 -23.32 13.44 28.17
CA ARG A 581 -23.05 12.78 26.89
C ARG A 581 -21.73 13.28 26.31
N LYS A 582 -20.89 12.35 25.88
CA LYS A 582 -19.60 12.64 25.22
C LYS A 582 -19.78 12.65 23.70
N SER A 583 -19.32 13.71 23.05
CA SER A 583 -19.21 13.85 21.59
C SER A 583 -17.74 13.83 21.20
N LEU A 584 -17.42 13.09 20.15
CA LEU A 584 -16.08 13.05 19.54
C LEU A 584 -16.17 13.54 18.10
N CYS A 585 -15.13 14.26 17.64
CA CYS A 585 -14.97 14.64 16.24
C CYS A 585 -13.62 14.14 15.73
N TYR A 586 -13.66 13.31 14.69
CA TYR A 586 -12.49 12.79 14.02
C TYR A 586 -12.34 13.37 12.62
N ARG A 587 -11.11 13.71 12.25
CA ARG A 587 -10.70 14.07 10.90
C ARG A 587 -10.06 12.89 10.21
N LEU A 588 -10.59 12.49 9.06
CA LEU A 588 -10.08 11.42 8.22
C LEU A 588 -9.47 12.02 6.95
N THR A 589 -8.27 11.57 6.61
CA THR A 589 -7.58 11.94 5.37
C THR A 589 -7.52 10.74 4.43
N TYR A 590 -8.17 10.86 3.28
CA TYR A 590 -8.22 9.86 2.22
C TYR A 590 -7.17 10.17 1.14
N GLN A 591 -6.25 9.25 0.90
CA GLN A 591 -5.23 9.32 -0.13
C GLN A 591 -4.70 7.90 -0.43
N SER A 592 -4.70 7.50 -1.70
CA SER A 592 -4.04 6.27 -2.14
C SER A 592 -2.59 6.56 -2.52
N CYS A 593 -1.67 5.65 -2.19
CA CYS A 593 -0.25 5.79 -2.51
C CYS A 593 0.10 5.23 -3.90
N ASP A 594 -0.70 4.32 -4.44
CA ASP A 594 -0.45 3.56 -5.67
C ASP A 594 -1.58 3.68 -6.71
N LYS A 595 -2.77 4.13 -6.31
CA LYS A 595 -3.97 4.18 -7.15
C LYS A 595 -4.54 5.59 -7.29
N ALA A 596 -5.27 5.80 -8.37
CA ALA A 596 -6.08 6.98 -8.60
C ALA A 596 -7.30 6.94 -7.70
N LEU A 597 -7.34 7.84 -6.72
CA LEU A 597 -8.50 8.09 -5.88
C LEU A 597 -9.17 9.38 -6.32
N SER A 598 -10.43 9.30 -6.75
CA SER A 598 -11.21 10.49 -7.08
C SER A 598 -11.90 11.09 -5.84
N CYS A 599 -12.27 12.37 -5.95
CA CYS A 599 -13.04 13.07 -4.92
C CYS A 599 -14.40 12.38 -4.65
N GLN A 600 -15.05 11.90 -5.73
CA GLN A 600 -16.33 11.21 -5.65
C GLN A 600 -16.21 9.89 -4.88
N GLU A 601 -15.19 9.07 -5.20
CA GLU A 601 -14.95 7.80 -4.49
C GLU A 601 -14.65 8.03 -3.00
N ALA A 602 -13.83 9.03 -2.67
CA ALA A 602 -13.55 9.37 -1.28
C ALA A 602 -14.82 9.81 -0.52
N ALA A 603 -15.68 10.61 -1.15
CA ALA A 603 -16.95 11.03 -0.58
C ALA A 603 -17.92 9.84 -0.37
N GLU A 604 -18.00 8.91 -1.32
CA GLU A 604 -18.80 7.70 -1.22
C GLU A 604 -18.31 6.79 -0.08
N MET A 605 -16.99 6.60 0.04
CA MET A 605 -16.39 5.87 1.16
C MET A 605 -16.69 6.54 2.50
N GLN A 606 -16.63 7.87 2.57
CA GLN A 606 -16.96 8.61 3.80
C GLN A 606 -18.44 8.44 4.18
N LEU A 607 -19.36 8.46 3.22
CA LEU A 607 -20.78 8.23 3.47
C LEU A 607 -21.04 6.80 3.97
N LEU A 608 -20.38 5.80 3.38
CA LEU A 608 -20.46 4.42 3.86
C LEU A 608 -19.85 4.29 5.26
N PHE A 609 -18.75 4.98 5.54
CA PHE A 609 -18.06 4.93 6.83
C PHE A 609 -18.95 5.44 7.95
N ARG A 610 -19.65 6.57 7.74
CA ARG A 610 -20.64 7.11 8.67
C ARG A 610 -21.72 6.09 9.02
N LYS A 611 -22.24 5.36 8.02
CA LYS A 611 -23.26 4.31 8.22
C LYS A 611 -22.71 3.14 9.03
N GLU A 612 -21.53 2.63 8.67
CA GLU A 612 -20.94 1.47 9.33
C GLU A 612 -20.50 1.74 10.76
N VAL A 613 -20.00 2.93 11.07
CA VAL A 613 -19.65 3.32 12.43
C VAL A 613 -20.89 3.42 13.32
N GLN A 614 -21.97 4.02 12.83
CA GLN A 614 -23.26 4.02 13.55
C GLN A 614 -23.78 2.60 13.80
N ARG A 615 -23.67 1.71 12.80
CA ARG A 615 -24.14 0.32 12.88
C ARG A 615 -23.31 -0.54 13.82
N CYS A 616 -21.98 -0.42 13.78
CA CYS A 616 -21.06 -1.33 14.49
C CYS A 616 -20.68 -0.85 15.89
N LEU A 617 -20.60 0.48 16.10
CA LEU A 617 -20.18 1.08 17.36
C LEU A 617 -21.35 1.73 18.12
N HIS A 618 -22.57 1.60 17.59
CA HIS A 618 -23.81 2.13 18.18
C HIS A 618 -23.76 3.65 18.49
N VAL A 619 -22.87 4.39 17.84
CA VAL A 619 -22.74 5.84 18.03
C VAL A 619 -23.89 6.57 17.34
N THR A 620 -24.23 7.75 17.83
CA THR A 620 -25.24 8.62 17.17
C THR A 620 -24.53 9.72 16.40
N LEU A 621 -24.60 9.72 15.07
CA LEU A 621 -23.99 10.75 14.23
C LEU A 621 -24.53 12.16 14.58
N ARG A 622 -23.63 13.15 14.53
CA ARG A 622 -23.90 14.57 14.78
C ARG A 622 -23.66 15.39 13.53
#